data_AF-A0A519JHR1-F1
#
_entry.id   AF-A0A519JHR1-F1
#
_cell.length_a   1.000
_cell.length_b   1.000
_cell.length_c   1.000
_cell.angle_alpha   90.00
_cell.angle_beta   90.00
_cell.angle_gamma   90.00
#
_symmetry.space_group_name_H-M   'P 1'
#
loop_
_entity.id
_entity.type
_entity.pdbx_description
1 polymer ?
#
loop_
_entity_poly.entity_id
_entity_poly.type
_entity_poly.pdbx_seq_one_letter_code
_entity_poly.pdbx_strand_id
1 'polypeptide(L)'
;MSLFDDKDLFHSGTRGTRYFDVPDASLSLTDSFFSKQESDYFYETLLNDTPWRDFEMEIHEKSVLVPRQIAWYEDKSNIGAEPNGLDWTPALLEVRSASQIPITAEKALGSVP
;
A
#
# COMPACT_ATOMS: atom_id res chain seq x y z
N MET A 1 19.52 20.90 -2.39
CA MET A 1 20.16 19.79 -1.65
C MET A 1 19.17 19.38 -0.57
N SER A 2 18.53 18.22 -0.71
CA SER A 2 17.77 17.64 0.40
C SER A 2 18.76 17.27 1.51
N LEU A 3 18.41 17.57 2.75
CA LEU A 3 19.26 17.29 3.91
C LEU A 3 19.28 15.79 4.26
N PHE A 4 18.37 15.00 3.67
CA PHE A 4 18.18 13.58 3.88
C PHE A 4 17.95 12.87 2.54
N ASP A 5 18.30 11.59 2.45
CA ASP A 5 17.81 10.76 1.35
C ASP A 5 16.32 10.50 1.62
N ASP A 6 15.44 10.89 0.70
CA ASP A 6 13.99 10.75 0.85
C ASP A 6 13.58 9.28 1.08
N LYS A 7 14.45 8.33 0.71
CA LYS A 7 14.25 6.90 0.89
C LYS A 7 14.52 6.39 2.30
N ASP A 8 15.25 7.14 3.13
CA ASP A 8 15.56 6.73 4.51
C ASP A 8 14.31 6.66 5.40
N LEU A 9 13.21 7.32 4.99
CA LEU A 9 11.91 7.24 5.66
C LEU A 9 11.35 5.81 5.71
N PHE A 10 11.63 4.99 4.69
CA PHE A 10 11.02 3.67 4.54
C PHE A 10 11.78 2.58 5.30
N HIS A 11 12.92 2.92 5.91
CA HIS A 11 13.73 1.98 6.66
C HIS A 11 13.89 2.41 8.11
N SER A 12 12.98 1.91 8.96
CA SER A 12 13.07 2.05 10.41
C SER A 12 12.62 0.78 11.13
N GLY A 13 13.17 0.54 12.32
CA GLY A 13 12.78 -0.59 13.18
C GLY A 13 13.63 -1.85 13.04
N THR A 14 13.12 -2.99 13.54
CA THR A 14 13.89 -4.25 13.71
C THR A 14 13.21 -5.49 13.09
N ARG A 15 12.24 -5.33 12.19
CA ARG A 15 11.43 -6.40 11.58
C ARG A 15 10.52 -7.18 12.56
N GLY A 16 9.99 -6.50 13.56
CA GLY A 16 8.97 -7.02 14.47
C GLY A 16 7.54 -6.66 14.04
N THR A 17 6.61 -7.58 14.29
CA THR A 17 5.17 -7.28 14.25
C THR A 17 4.68 -6.94 15.65
N ARG A 18 4.03 -5.78 15.79
CA ARG A 18 3.32 -5.36 17.00
C ARG A 18 1.82 -5.47 16.78
N TYR A 19 1.11 -6.01 17.75
CA TYR A 19 -0.35 -6.10 17.74
C TYR A 19 -0.91 -5.07 18.72
N PHE A 20 -2.00 -4.42 18.33
CA PHE A 20 -2.68 -3.41 19.13
C PHE A 20 -4.05 -3.93 19.54
N ASP A 21 -4.33 -3.82 20.84
CA ASP A 21 -5.64 -4.11 21.40
C ASP A 21 -6.50 -2.84 21.26
N VAL A 22 -7.39 -2.85 20.27
CA VAL A 22 -8.31 -1.75 19.97
C VAL A 22 -9.74 -2.27 19.90
N PRO A 23 -10.74 -1.51 20.39
CA PRO A 23 -12.14 -1.95 20.35
C PRO A 23 -12.58 -2.24 18.91
N ASP A 24 -13.28 -3.36 18.74
CA ASP A 24 -13.95 -3.77 17.50
C ASP A 24 -13.04 -3.85 16.25
N ALA A 25 -11.72 -4.00 16.41
CA ALA A 25 -10.80 -4.14 15.30
C ALA A 25 -9.55 -4.98 15.61
N SER A 26 -9.03 -5.65 14.59
CA SER A 26 -7.71 -6.27 14.60
C SER A 26 -6.71 -5.32 13.95
N LEU A 27 -5.74 -4.82 14.72
CA LEU A 27 -4.70 -3.91 14.22
C LEU A 27 -3.31 -4.44 14.52
N SER A 28 -2.45 -4.49 13.50
CA SER A 28 -1.04 -4.84 13.63
C SER A 28 -0.13 -3.92 12.81
N LEU A 29 1.11 -3.75 13.26
CA LEU A 29 2.17 -3.02 12.57
C LEU A 29 3.37 -3.93 12.43
N THR A 30 3.75 -4.24 11.19
CA THR A 30 5.03 -4.90 10.87
C THR A 30 6.00 -3.85 10.36
N ASP A 31 7.05 -3.56 11.13
CA ASP A 31 8.09 -2.63 10.69
C ASP A 31 9.06 -3.31 9.70
N SER A 32 9.75 -2.50 8.87
CA SER A 32 10.73 -3.00 7.89
C SER A 32 10.26 -4.21 7.07
N PHE A 33 8.97 -4.17 6.65
CA PHE A 33 8.30 -5.24 5.90
C PHE A 33 9.08 -5.65 4.65
N PHE A 34 9.64 -4.66 3.96
CA PHE A 34 10.67 -4.83 2.94
C PHE A 34 12.03 -4.44 3.53
N SER A 35 13.12 -5.07 3.05
CA SER A 35 14.48 -4.58 3.31
C SER A 35 14.66 -3.17 2.74
N LYS A 36 15.67 -2.43 3.23
CA LYS A 36 16.00 -1.12 2.66
C LYS A 36 16.17 -1.17 1.14
N GLN A 37 16.88 -2.19 0.64
CA GLN A 37 17.13 -2.33 -0.79
C GLN A 37 15.84 -2.55 -1.59
N GLU A 38 14.93 -3.39 -1.09
CA GLU A 38 13.61 -3.61 -1.70
C GLU A 38 12.76 -2.33 -1.63
N SER A 39 12.75 -1.64 -0.50
CA SER A 39 12.03 -0.36 -0.35
C SER A 39 12.56 0.72 -1.29
N ASP A 40 13.87 0.87 -1.40
CA ASP A 40 14.52 1.82 -2.31
C ASP A 40 14.13 1.51 -3.78
N TYR A 41 14.16 0.22 -4.16
CA TYR A 41 13.74 -0.24 -5.49
C TYR A 41 12.27 0.08 -5.76
N PHE A 42 11.35 -0.33 -4.88
CA PHE A 42 9.93 -0.06 -5.08
C PHE A 42 9.62 1.44 -5.09
N TYR A 43 10.29 2.23 -4.25
CA TYR A 43 10.13 3.68 -4.27
C TYR A 43 10.51 4.27 -5.63
N GLU A 44 11.70 3.95 -6.14
CA GLU A 44 12.17 4.46 -7.43
C GLU A 44 11.30 3.99 -8.59
N THR A 45 10.91 2.71 -8.62
CA THR A 45 10.05 2.16 -9.67
C THR A 45 8.65 2.79 -9.64
N LEU A 46 7.99 2.83 -8.47
CA LEU A 46 6.62 3.36 -8.39
C LEU A 46 6.58 4.88 -8.60
N LEU A 47 7.61 5.62 -8.18
CA LEU A 47 7.68 7.06 -8.40
C LEU A 47 7.79 7.40 -9.89
N ASN A 48 8.62 6.67 -10.63
CA ASN A 48 8.95 7.00 -12.03
C ASN A 48 8.02 6.34 -13.06
N ASP A 49 7.57 5.11 -12.80
CA ASP A 49 6.87 4.31 -13.83
C ASP A 49 5.34 4.35 -13.67
N THR A 50 4.83 4.76 -12.51
CA THR A 50 3.39 4.90 -12.29
C THR A 50 2.90 6.16 -13.03
N PRO A 51 1.85 6.08 -13.86
CA PRO A 51 1.27 7.24 -14.53
C PRO A 51 0.39 8.03 -13.54
N TRP A 52 1.04 8.70 -12.60
CA TRP A 52 0.41 9.57 -11.60
C TRP A 52 -0.41 10.66 -12.27
N ARG A 53 -1.67 10.79 -11.88
CA ARG A 53 -2.57 11.84 -12.35
C ARG A 53 -3.18 12.61 -11.19
N ASP A 54 -3.41 13.89 -11.44
CA ASP A 54 -4.22 14.72 -10.55
C ASP A 54 -5.62 14.13 -10.42
N PHE A 55 -6.22 14.32 -9.25
CA PHE A 55 -7.53 13.78 -8.94
C PHE A 55 -8.43 14.84 -8.35
N GLU A 56 -9.63 14.91 -8.88
CA GLU A 56 -10.71 15.68 -8.29
C GLU A 56 -11.71 14.75 -7.65
N MET A 57 -12.21 15.13 -6.47
CA MET A 57 -13.30 14.44 -5.82
C MET A 57 -14.38 15.43 -5.39
N GLU A 58 -15.62 14.96 -5.39
CA GLU A 58 -16.74 15.73 -4.89
C GLU A 58 -16.81 15.64 -3.37
N ILE A 59 -16.73 16.79 -2.69
CA ILE A 59 -16.88 16.92 -1.25
C ILE A 59 -18.00 17.93 -1.00
N HIS A 60 -19.13 17.47 -0.45
CA HIS A 60 -20.29 18.31 -0.12
C HIS A 60 -20.68 19.26 -1.27
N GLU A 61 -20.98 18.69 -2.45
CA GLU A 61 -21.38 19.39 -3.69
C GLU A 61 -20.31 20.29 -4.32
N LYS A 62 -19.06 20.21 -3.85
CA LYS A 62 -17.93 20.94 -4.43
C LYS A 62 -16.93 19.98 -5.06
N SER A 63 -16.52 20.23 -6.30
CA SER A 63 -15.35 19.57 -6.86
C SER A 63 -14.09 20.15 -6.21
N VAL A 64 -13.26 19.28 -5.63
CA VAL A 64 -12.01 19.65 -4.96
C VAL A 64 -10.87 18.85 -5.57
N LEU A 65 -9.86 19.56 -6.07
CA LEU A 65 -8.57 18.98 -6.45
C LEU A 65 -7.85 18.52 -5.18
N VAL A 66 -7.60 17.21 -5.06
CA VAL A 66 -6.86 16.70 -3.90
C VAL A 66 -5.37 17.03 -4.05
N PRO A 67 -4.66 17.39 -2.96
CA PRO A 67 -3.23 17.73 -3.02
C PRO A 67 -2.36 16.46 -3.07
N ARG A 68 -2.70 15.53 -3.96
CA ARG A 68 -1.96 14.30 -4.26
C ARG A 68 -2.32 13.81 -5.66
N GLN A 69 -1.39 13.09 -6.26
CA GLN A 69 -1.65 12.35 -7.49
C GLN A 69 -2.01 10.90 -7.16
N ILE A 70 -2.74 10.26 -8.06
CA ILE A 70 -3.18 8.86 -7.90
C ILE A 70 -3.03 8.09 -9.22
N ALA A 71 -2.99 6.77 -9.11
CA ALA A 71 -3.20 5.82 -10.20
C ALA A 71 -3.96 4.61 -9.64
N TRP A 72 -4.86 4.02 -10.43
CA TRP A 72 -5.69 2.89 -10.01
C TRP A 72 -5.33 1.64 -10.80
N TYR A 73 -5.14 0.54 -10.08
CA TYR A 73 -4.86 -0.79 -10.62
C TYR A 73 -5.84 -1.78 -10.01
N GLU A 74 -6.46 -2.60 -10.83
CA GLU A 74 -7.44 -3.60 -10.38
C GLU A 74 -7.48 -4.80 -11.32
N ASP A 75 -7.96 -5.94 -10.79
CA ASP A 75 -8.23 -7.11 -11.60
C ASP A 75 -9.43 -6.84 -12.53
N LYS A 76 -9.23 -6.94 -13.85
CA LYS A 76 -10.26 -6.65 -14.86
C LYS A 76 -11.50 -7.54 -14.77
N SER A 77 -11.40 -8.66 -14.05
CA SER A 77 -12.52 -9.57 -13.78
C SER A 77 -13.46 -9.06 -12.69
N ASN A 78 -13.10 -8.01 -11.94
CA ASN A 78 -13.92 -7.49 -10.87
C ASN A 78 -15.21 -6.84 -11.40
N ILE A 79 -16.30 -6.99 -10.66
CA ILE A 79 -17.57 -6.35 -11.01
C ILE A 79 -17.40 -4.84 -10.87
N GLY A 80 -17.65 -4.11 -11.95
CA GLY A 80 -17.49 -2.65 -12.00
C GLY A 80 -16.08 -2.17 -12.32
N ALA A 81 -15.14 -3.06 -12.62
CA ALA A 81 -13.79 -2.70 -13.02
C ALA A 81 -13.79 -1.85 -14.30
N GLU A 82 -12.85 -0.91 -14.38
CA GLU A 82 -12.63 -0.12 -15.58
C GLU A 82 -11.92 -0.99 -16.65
N PRO A 83 -12.60 -1.37 -17.75
CA PRO A 83 -12.03 -2.32 -18.72
C PRO A 83 -10.75 -1.80 -19.36
N ASN A 84 -10.65 -0.48 -19.51
CA ASN A 84 -9.50 0.22 -20.10
C ASN A 84 -8.59 0.87 -19.03
N GLY A 85 -8.79 0.57 -17.74
CA GLY A 85 -7.91 1.06 -16.67
C GLY A 85 -6.49 0.48 -16.79
N LEU A 86 -5.58 0.88 -15.91
CA LEU A 86 -4.21 0.39 -15.93
C LEU A 86 -4.13 -1.11 -15.61
N ASP A 87 -3.17 -1.79 -16.25
CA ASP A 87 -2.79 -3.16 -15.91
C ASP A 87 -1.76 -3.18 -14.80
N TRP A 88 -1.80 -4.22 -13.96
CA TRP A 88 -0.82 -4.41 -12.91
C TRP A 88 0.61 -4.44 -13.46
N THR A 89 1.50 -3.67 -12.84
CA THR A 89 2.93 -3.74 -13.13
C THR A 89 3.57 -4.89 -12.35
N PRO A 90 4.71 -5.45 -12.81
CA PRO A 90 5.43 -6.49 -12.07
C PRO A 90 5.76 -6.07 -10.62
N ALA A 91 6.23 -4.84 -10.43
CA ALA A 91 6.55 -4.30 -9.10
C ALA A 91 5.32 -4.25 -8.17
N LEU A 92 4.15 -3.85 -8.67
CA LEU A 92 2.92 -3.86 -7.86
C LEU A 92 2.45 -5.28 -7.54
N LEU A 93 2.64 -6.24 -8.46
CA LEU A 93 2.34 -7.65 -8.19
C LEU A 93 3.25 -8.25 -7.12
N GLU A 94 4.53 -7.89 -7.12
CA GLU A 94 5.47 -8.28 -6.05
C GLU A 94 5.01 -7.75 -4.68
N VAL A 95 4.67 -6.45 -4.60
CA VAL A 95 4.16 -5.84 -3.36
C VAL A 95 2.86 -6.49 -2.90
N ARG A 96 1.92 -6.73 -3.83
CA ARG A 96 0.64 -7.41 -3.56
C ARG A 96 0.85 -8.82 -3.02
N SER A 97 1.72 -9.59 -3.68
CA SER A 97 2.03 -10.97 -3.30
C SER A 97 2.66 -11.03 -1.90
N ALA A 98 3.61 -10.15 -1.60
CA ALA A 98 4.24 -10.08 -0.28
C ALA A 98 3.22 -9.74 0.83
N SER A 99 2.28 -8.83 0.54
CA SER A 99 1.27 -8.34 1.49
C SER A 99 0.13 -9.33 1.77
N GLN A 100 -0.01 -10.37 0.96
CA GLN A 100 -1.12 -11.30 1.10
C GLN A 100 -0.87 -12.27 2.24
N ILE A 101 -1.59 -12.08 3.34
CA ILE A 101 -1.54 -13.00 4.49
C ILE A 101 -2.28 -14.30 4.10
N PRO A 102 -1.66 -15.48 4.26
CA PRO A 102 -2.39 -16.73 4.07
C PRO A 102 -3.53 -16.83 5.10
N ILE A 103 -4.74 -17.07 4.59
CA ILE A 103 -6.02 -17.14 5.33
C ILE A 103 -5.96 -18.05 6.58
N THR A 104 -4.99 -18.97 6.64
CA THR A 104 -4.75 -19.85 7.80
C THR A 104 -4.35 -19.10 9.09
N ALA A 105 -3.81 -17.88 9.00
CA ALA A 105 -3.33 -17.13 10.18
C ALA A 105 -4.45 -16.50 11.03
N GLU A 106 -5.62 -16.18 10.44
CA GLU A 106 -6.75 -15.61 11.20
C GLU A 106 -7.37 -16.62 12.18
N LYS A 107 -7.28 -17.92 11.89
CA LYS A 107 -7.87 -18.96 12.74
C LYS A 107 -7.12 -19.18 14.06
N ALA A 108 -5.90 -18.65 14.18
CA ALA A 108 -5.08 -18.80 15.38
C ALA A 108 -5.33 -17.70 16.45
N LEU A 109 -5.94 -16.57 16.07
CA LEU A 109 -6.19 -15.42 16.96
C LEU A 109 -7.63 -15.39 17.52
N GLY A 110 -8.52 -16.26 17.04
CA GLY A 110 -9.94 -16.30 17.39
C GLY A 110 -10.35 -17.25 18.52
N SER A 111 -9.42 -17.71 19.36
CA SER A 111 -9.73 -18.55 20.53
C SER A 111 -9.27 -17.87 21.81
N VAL A 112 -10.05 -16.88 22.26
CA VAL A 112 -10.07 -16.45 23.66
C VAL A 112 -11.48 -16.78 24.18
N PRO A 113 -11.62 -17.48 25.33
CA PRO A 113 -12.88 -18.02 25.83
C PRO A 113 -13.95 -16.97 26.13
#